data_AF-A0A059A3J9-F1
#
_entry.id   AF-A0A059A3J9-F1
#
_cell.length_a   1.000
_cell.length_b   1.000
_cell.length_c   1.000
_cell.angle_alpha   90.00
_cell.angle_beta   90.00
_cell.angle_gamma   90.00
#
_symmetry.space_group_name_H-M   'P 1'
#
loop_
_entity.id
_entity.type
_entity.pdbx_description
1 polymer ?
#
loop_
_entity_poly.entity_id
_entity_poly.type
_entity_poly.pdbx_seq_one_letter_code
_entity_poly.pdbx_strand_id
1 'polypeptide(L)'
;MTAEEKILFKLRKARKKEENLAESLKKIEPAESSEPTHDPEILTPEEHFFFLKMGLKSKNYVPVGRRGIYQGVILNMHLHWKKHQTVKVVVKTFSPEEVKEIAAELARLTGGIVLNIHEENTIIMYRGKNYCQPPTEIMSPRITLSRRKALDKSKYRDGLRAVRKYIPRLEQDLELLQAQAQNEVEVEKEVAGEIQTTDSKSKLQLANSEKLREILGGNDESIDDDPNVDLGLESDSEDLSDIFETETEADSEDRGEEDLFLDIFDKFPVETARESEEFEDHLCQISRDSRNVKPLSKNADSPDLDEVDRLFLHAASQLKRSRR
;
A
#
# COMPACT_ATOMS: atom_id res chain seq x y z
N MET A 1 -10.60 -35.31 25.09
CA MET A 1 -9.35 -34.76 24.52
C MET A 1 -8.44 -34.37 25.67
N THR A 2 -7.23 -34.92 25.72
CA THR A 2 -6.20 -34.54 26.70
C THR A 2 -5.74 -33.10 26.45
N ALA A 3 -5.09 -32.47 27.43
CA ALA A 3 -4.59 -31.11 27.29
C ALA A 3 -3.59 -30.98 26.12
N GLU A 4 -2.71 -31.98 25.97
CA GLU A 4 -1.74 -32.07 24.88
C GLU A 4 -2.41 -32.13 23.49
N GLU A 5 -3.46 -32.96 23.34
CA GLU A 5 -4.21 -33.06 22.08
C GLU A 5 -4.83 -31.73 21.66
N LYS A 6 -5.31 -30.93 22.63
CA LYS A 6 -5.86 -29.59 22.36
C LYS A 6 -4.78 -28.64 21.86
N ILE A 7 -3.58 -28.65 22.45
CA ILE A 7 -2.46 -27.80 22.00
C ILE A 7 -1.99 -28.23 20.60
N LEU A 8 -1.83 -29.53 20.36
CA LEU A 8 -1.48 -30.08 19.05
C LEU A 8 -2.51 -29.67 17.97
N PHE A 9 -3.81 -29.70 18.30
CA PHE A 9 -4.86 -29.23 17.40
C PHE A 9 -4.73 -27.74 17.09
N LYS A 10 -4.52 -26.89 18.11
CA LYS A 10 -4.29 -25.45 17.93
C LYS A 10 -3.04 -25.18 17.08
N LEU A 11 -1.98 -25.95 17.27
CA LEU A 11 -0.71 -25.83 16.55
C LEU A 11 -0.89 -26.17 15.06
N ARG A 12 -1.58 -27.28 14.74
CA ARG A 12 -1.96 -27.62 13.36
C ARG A 12 -2.81 -26.53 12.72
N LYS A 13 -3.79 -25.99 13.44
CA LYS A 13 -4.65 -24.88 12.96
C LYS A 13 -3.83 -23.61 12.71
N ALA A 14 -2.88 -23.28 13.59
CA ALA A 14 -2.01 -22.12 13.46
C ALA A 14 -1.07 -22.26 12.25
N ARG A 15 -0.41 -23.41 12.06
CA ARG A 15 0.45 -23.68 10.89
C ARG A 15 -0.33 -23.59 9.58
N LYS A 16 -1.53 -24.20 9.52
CA LYS A 16 -2.41 -24.07 8.34
C LYS A 16 -2.81 -22.62 8.07
N LYS A 17 -3.06 -21.82 9.12
CA LYS A 17 -3.33 -20.38 8.98
C LYS A 17 -2.10 -19.62 8.45
N GLU A 18 -0.91 -19.95 8.92
CA GLU A 18 0.35 -19.37 8.43
C GLU A 18 0.52 -19.60 6.92
N GLU A 19 0.35 -20.84 6.47
CA GLU A 19 0.43 -21.23 5.06
C GLU A 19 -0.58 -20.45 4.20
N ASN A 20 -1.85 -20.41 4.61
CA ASN A 20 -2.89 -19.68 3.90
C ASN A 20 -2.60 -18.17 3.78
N LEU A 21 -2.09 -17.55 4.85
CA LEU A 21 -1.73 -16.14 4.85
C LEU A 21 -0.52 -15.89 3.92
N ALA A 22 0.48 -16.77 3.96
CA ALA A 22 1.65 -16.69 3.08
C ALA A 22 1.28 -16.86 1.61
N GLU A 23 0.39 -17.80 1.28
CA GLU A 23 -0.14 -17.97 -0.07
C GLU A 23 -0.93 -16.74 -0.55
N SER A 24 -1.76 -16.17 0.32
CA SER A 24 -2.55 -14.98 -0.01
C SER A 24 -1.65 -13.77 -0.28
N LEU A 25 -0.56 -13.63 0.49
CA LEU A 25 0.43 -12.58 0.27
C LEU A 25 1.13 -12.74 -1.09
N LYS A 26 1.58 -13.96 -1.42
CA LYS A 26 2.21 -14.28 -2.72
C LYS A 26 1.30 -14.01 -3.92
N LYS A 27 -0.02 -14.20 -3.76
CA LYS A 27 -1.02 -13.91 -4.83
C LYS A 27 -1.21 -12.41 -5.08
N ILE A 28 -1.02 -11.58 -4.05
CA ILE A 28 -1.23 -10.14 -4.13
C ILE A 28 0.03 -9.43 -4.61
N GLU A 29 1.20 -9.91 -4.19
CA GLU A 29 2.45 -9.36 -4.66
C GLU A 29 2.57 -9.55 -6.16
N PRO A 30 2.74 -8.46 -6.93
CA PRO A 30 2.94 -8.57 -8.37
C PRO A 30 4.19 -9.41 -8.60
N ALA A 31 4.12 -10.37 -9.53
CA ALA A 31 5.29 -11.14 -9.95
C ALA A 31 6.41 -10.15 -10.23
N GLU A 32 7.60 -10.37 -9.64
CA GLU A 32 8.75 -9.50 -9.73
C GLU A 32 9.14 -9.32 -11.21
N SER A 33 8.51 -8.37 -11.89
CA SER A 33 8.75 -8.09 -13.29
C SER A 33 9.87 -7.08 -13.37
N SER A 34 11.01 -7.59 -13.85
CA SER A 34 12.14 -6.90 -14.48
C SER A 34 12.89 -5.85 -13.67
N GLU A 35 14.18 -5.86 -13.94
CA GLU A 35 15.23 -4.96 -13.46
C GLU A 35 14.80 -3.48 -13.48
N PRO A 36 15.32 -2.66 -12.55
CA PRO A 36 15.11 -1.22 -12.61
C PRO A 36 15.60 -0.71 -13.96
N THR A 37 14.67 -0.26 -14.80
CA THR A 37 14.98 0.33 -16.12
C THR A 37 15.75 1.64 -16.02
N HIS A 38 15.99 2.14 -14.80
CA HIS A 38 16.69 3.40 -14.59
C HIS A 38 18.19 3.17 -14.46
N ASP A 39 18.95 3.81 -15.36
CA ASP A 39 20.40 3.95 -15.22
C ASP A 39 20.70 4.52 -13.83
N PRO A 40 21.54 3.86 -13.00
CA PRO A 40 21.96 4.44 -11.74
C PRO A 40 22.79 5.68 -12.07
N GLU A 41 22.16 6.85 -12.09
CA GLU A 41 22.87 8.12 -12.15
C GLU A 41 23.83 8.14 -10.96
N ILE A 42 25.13 8.03 -11.24
CA ILE A 42 26.17 8.06 -10.21
C ILE A 42 26.21 9.50 -9.70
N LEU A 43 25.56 9.71 -8.56
CA LEU A 43 25.55 10.99 -7.89
C LEU A 43 26.93 11.24 -7.26
N THR A 44 27.54 12.38 -7.56
CA THR A 44 28.79 12.74 -6.90
C THR A 44 28.56 12.95 -5.40
N PRO A 45 29.55 12.72 -4.53
CA PRO A 45 29.38 12.92 -3.08
C PRO A 45 28.93 14.34 -2.70
N GLU A 46 29.38 15.34 -3.46
CA GLU A 46 29.00 16.75 -3.28
C GLU A 46 27.53 16.99 -3.61
N GLU A 47 27.07 16.48 -4.76
CA GLU A 47 25.66 16.54 -5.16
C GLU A 47 24.77 15.78 -4.17
N HIS A 48 25.22 14.60 -3.73
CA HIS A 48 24.52 13.80 -2.72
C HIS A 48 24.32 14.60 -1.42
N PHE A 49 25.36 15.24 -0.91
CA PHE A 49 25.28 16.07 0.29
C PHE A 49 24.38 17.30 0.08
N PHE A 50 24.47 17.95 -1.08
CA PHE A 50 23.63 19.09 -1.43
C PHE A 50 22.15 18.72 -1.43
N PHE A 51 21.76 17.66 -2.14
CA PHE A 51 20.38 17.21 -2.20
C PHE A 51 19.88 16.67 -0.87
N LEU A 52 20.73 16.02 -0.09
CA LEU A 52 20.38 15.57 1.26
C LEU A 52 20.04 16.77 2.16
N LYS A 53 20.89 17.81 2.16
CA LYS A 53 20.66 19.03 2.94
C LYS A 53 19.39 19.77 2.49
N MET A 54 19.14 19.81 1.19
CA MET A 54 17.93 20.41 0.60
C MET A 54 16.68 19.60 0.98
N GLY A 55 16.75 18.27 0.86
CA GLY A 55 15.67 17.35 1.22
C GLY A 55 15.31 17.46 2.70
N LEU A 56 16.30 17.49 3.59
CA LEU A 56 16.10 17.68 5.04
C LEU A 56 15.41 19.02 5.38
N LYS A 57 15.72 20.10 4.66
CA LYS A 57 15.09 21.41 4.86
C LYS A 57 13.71 21.54 4.21
N SER A 58 13.39 20.67 3.25
CA SER A 58 12.14 20.72 2.53
C SER A 58 10.94 20.44 3.46
N LYS A 59 9.84 21.16 3.23
CA LYS A 59 8.55 20.94 3.92
C LYS A 59 7.65 19.94 3.20
N ASN A 60 8.04 19.49 2.01
CA ASN A 60 7.24 18.58 1.19
C ASN A 60 7.40 17.15 1.69
N TYR A 61 6.29 16.52 2.07
CA TYR A 61 6.31 15.15 2.54
C TYR A 61 5.13 14.34 2.02
N VAL A 62 5.37 13.04 1.86
CA VAL A 62 4.37 12.03 1.49
C VAL A 62 4.20 11.09 2.68
N PRO A 63 3.02 11.07 3.33
CA PRO A 63 2.78 10.16 4.45
C PRO A 63 2.48 8.74 3.93
N VAL A 64 3.17 7.75 4.50
CA VAL A 64 2.91 6.33 4.28
C VAL A 64 2.41 5.74 5.60
N GLY A 65 1.15 5.32 5.62
CA GLY A 65 0.53 4.68 6.79
C GLY A 65 0.46 3.16 6.65
N ARG A 66 -0.44 2.53 7.41
CA ARG A 66 -0.65 1.07 7.48
C ARG A 66 -0.66 0.35 6.14
N ARG A 67 -1.24 0.96 5.09
CA ARG A 67 -1.36 0.37 3.74
C ARG A 67 -0.02 0.17 3.03
N GLY A 68 1.05 0.84 3.49
CA GLY A 68 2.34 0.82 2.81
C GLY A 68 2.29 1.52 1.45
N ILE A 69 3.10 1.02 0.52
CA ILE A 69 3.22 1.57 -0.84
C ILE A 69 2.05 1.08 -1.70
N TYR A 70 1.36 2.03 -2.33
CA TYR A 70 0.34 1.76 -3.33
C TYR A 70 0.39 2.84 -4.40
N GLN A 71 -0.38 2.64 -5.45
CA GLN A 71 -0.43 3.53 -6.62
C GLN A 71 -0.51 5.04 -6.28
N GLY A 72 -1.33 5.42 -5.29
CA GLY A 72 -1.51 6.81 -4.89
C GLY A 72 -0.29 7.43 -4.18
N VAL A 73 0.53 6.63 -3.50
CA VAL A 73 1.78 7.12 -2.87
C VAL A 73 2.77 7.53 -3.95
N ILE A 74 2.94 6.67 -4.95
CA ILE A 74 3.85 6.90 -6.09
C ILE A 74 3.39 8.10 -6.91
N LEU A 75 2.09 8.18 -7.21
CA LEU A 75 1.49 9.34 -7.86
C LEU A 75 1.78 10.63 -7.08
N ASN A 76 1.60 10.61 -5.76
CA ASN A 76 1.85 11.79 -4.93
C ASN A 76 3.33 12.20 -4.94
N MET A 77 4.25 11.24 -4.95
CA MET A 77 5.68 11.53 -5.10
C MET A 77 5.99 12.21 -6.45
N HIS A 78 5.45 11.69 -7.56
CA HIS A 78 5.63 12.30 -8.88
C HIS A 78 5.04 13.72 -8.97
N LEU A 79 3.92 13.97 -8.28
CA LEU A 79 3.32 15.31 -8.18
C LEU A 79 4.24 16.28 -7.44
N HIS A 80 4.86 15.88 -6.33
CA HIS A 80 5.88 16.69 -5.67
C HIS A 80 7.09 16.93 -6.56
N TRP A 81 7.52 15.91 -7.31
CA TRP A 81 8.67 16.00 -8.20
C TRP A 81 8.47 16.92 -9.41
N LYS A 82 7.23 17.29 -9.73
CA LYS A 82 6.94 18.31 -10.76
C LYS A 82 7.52 19.68 -10.38
N LYS A 83 7.46 20.05 -9.10
CA LYS A 83 7.90 21.37 -8.60
C LYS A 83 9.20 21.32 -7.80
N HIS A 84 9.50 20.17 -7.20
CA HIS A 84 10.62 20.02 -6.28
C HIS A 84 11.53 18.87 -6.73
N GLN A 85 12.81 18.96 -6.43
CA GLN A 85 13.74 17.91 -6.82
C GLN A 85 13.79 16.76 -5.80
N THR A 86 13.47 17.07 -4.54
CA THR A 86 13.49 16.13 -3.41
C THR A 86 12.13 16.04 -2.74
N VAL A 87 11.82 14.89 -2.17
CA VAL A 87 10.61 14.64 -1.38
C VAL A 87 10.96 13.84 -0.13
N LYS A 88 10.30 14.15 1.00
CA LYS A 88 10.36 13.31 2.20
C LYS A 88 9.24 12.29 2.16
N VAL A 89 9.50 11.04 2.50
CA VAL A 89 8.48 10.01 2.68
C VAL A 89 8.47 9.62 4.15
N VAL A 90 7.40 9.96 4.85
CA VAL A 90 7.28 9.71 6.29
C VAL A 90 6.50 8.42 6.49
N VAL A 91 7.19 7.37 6.88
CA VAL A 91 6.63 6.04 7.11
C VAL A 91 6.22 5.90 8.56
N LYS A 92 4.93 5.62 8.80
CA LYS A 92 4.37 5.34 10.12
C LYS A 92 4.09 3.84 10.23
N THR A 93 4.26 3.24 11.41
CA THR A 93 3.87 1.86 11.78
C THR A 93 4.76 0.69 11.34
N PHE A 94 5.85 0.95 10.62
CA PHE A 94 6.79 -0.08 10.15
C PHE A 94 8.06 -0.11 11.01
N SER A 95 8.73 -1.27 11.05
CA SER A 95 10.05 -1.39 11.70
C SER A 95 11.15 -0.74 10.83
N PRO A 96 12.29 -0.32 11.40
CA PRO A 96 13.38 0.28 10.62
C PRO A 96 13.91 -0.62 9.49
N GLU A 97 13.84 -1.94 9.65
CA GLU A 97 14.17 -2.91 8.60
C GLU A 97 13.16 -2.86 7.45
N GLU A 98 11.87 -2.85 7.79
CA GLU A 98 10.78 -2.71 6.81
C GLU A 98 10.83 -1.35 6.10
N VAL A 99 11.26 -0.28 6.77
CA VAL A 99 11.47 1.04 6.12
C VAL A 99 12.57 0.97 5.06
N LYS A 100 13.63 0.19 5.26
CA LYS A 100 14.67 -0.02 4.24
C LYS A 100 14.13 -0.79 3.04
N GLU A 101 13.30 -1.81 3.26
CA GLU A 101 12.62 -2.54 2.18
C GLU A 101 11.68 -1.61 1.39
N ILE A 102 10.88 -0.81 2.09
CA ILE A 102 10.01 0.21 1.50
C ILE A 102 10.83 1.22 0.68
N ALA A 103 11.99 1.67 1.19
CA ALA A 103 12.86 2.58 0.45
C ALA A 103 13.36 1.96 -0.86
N ALA A 104 13.77 0.69 -0.84
CA ALA A 104 14.19 -0.04 -2.03
C ALA A 104 13.02 -0.27 -3.02
N GLU A 105 11.83 -0.62 -2.53
CA GLU A 105 10.63 -0.75 -3.35
C GLU A 105 10.25 0.59 -3.99
N LEU A 106 10.28 1.70 -3.23
CA LEU A 106 10.00 3.03 -3.76
C LEU A 106 11.01 3.42 -4.84
N ALA A 107 12.31 3.19 -4.62
CA ALA A 107 13.34 3.45 -5.63
C ALA A 107 13.05 2.69 -6.93
N ARG A 108 12.71 1.40 -6.82
CA ARG A 108 12.38 0.55 -7.97
C ARG A 108 11.12 1.01 -8.70
N LEU A 109 10.06 1.36 -7.97
CA LEU A 109 8.75 1.70 -8.54
C LEU A 109 8.69 3.12 -9.12
N THR A 110 9.41 4.06 -8.51
CA THR A 110 9.39 5.48 -8.90
C THR A 110 10.55 5.86 -9.81
N GLY A 111 11.60 5.05 -9.86
CA GLY A 111 12.88 5.39 -10.49
C GLY A 111 13.69 6.45 -9.73
N GLY A 112 13.23 6.87 -8.55
CA GLY A 112 13.93 7.83 -7.71
C GLY A 112 15.12 7.23 -6.95
N ILE A 113 16.04 8.10 -6.56
CA ILE A 113 17.26 7.76 -5.81
C ILE A 113 17.01 8.00 -4.33
N VAL A 114 17.28 7.00 -3.49
CA VAL A 114 17.25 7.14 -2.02
C VAL A 114 18.54 7.79 -1.56
N LEU A 115 18.44 8.97 -0.96
CA LEU A 115 19.60 9.70 -0.43
C LEU A 115 19.96 9.28 0.99
N ASN A 116 18.95 9.20 1.87
CA ASN A 116 19.14 8.86 3.27
C ASN A 116 17.82 8.44 3.93
N ILE A 117 17.92 7.66 5.01
CA ILE A 117 16.81 7.36 5.92
C ILE A 117 17.08 8.09 7.23
N HIS A 118 16.35 9.17 7.46
CA HIS A 118 16.45 10.03 8.64
C HIS A 118 15.51 9.53 9.74
N GLU A 119 16.00 9.52 10.99
CA GLU A 119 15.21 9.16 12.19
C GLU A 119 14.45 7.83 12.06
N GLU A 120 15.04 6.87 11.32
CA GLU A 120 14.51 5.51 11.07
C GLU A 120 13.19 5.41 10.30
N ASN A 121 12.43 6.50 10.19
CA ASN A 121 11.07 6.53 9.66
C ASN A 121 10.90 7.47 8.46
N THR A 122 11.85 8.37 8.21
CA THR A 122 11.74 9.38 7.15
C THR A 122 12.74 9.09 6.03
N ILE A 123 12.24 8.67 4.87
CA ILE A 123 13.06 8.41 3.69
C ILE A 123 13.17 9.70 2.87
N ILE A 124 14.39 10.10 2.50
CA ILE A 124 14.63 11.27 1.67
C ILE A 124 14.96 10.79 0.27
N MET A 125 14.10 11.14 -0.69
CA MET A 125 14.22 10.68 -2.07
C MET A 125 14.45 11.85 -3.02
N TYR A 126 15.30 11.61 -4.01
CA TYR A 126 15.60 12.48 -5.12
C TYR A 126 15.07 11.90 -6.41
N ARG A 127 14.52 12.74 -7.29
CA ARG A 127 13.86 12.28 -8.53
C ARG A 127 14.81 11.83 -9.65
N GLY A 128 16.08 12.22 -9.62
CA GLY A 128 17.03 12.09 -10.74
C GLY A 128 17.20 13.38 -11.56
N LYS A 129 18.35 13.54 -12.22
CA LYS A 129 18.64 14.67 -13.12
C LYS A 129 17.79 14.57 -14.38
N ASN A 130 17.59 13.35 -14.88
CA ASN A 130 16.82 13.07 -16.10
C ASN A 130 15.32 12.82 -15.83
N TYR A 131 14.78 13.40 -14.75
CA TYR A 131 13.36 13.26 -14.46
C TYR A 131 12.51 13.96 -15.53
N CYS A 132 11.91 13.18 -16.41
CA CYS A 132 10.82 13.61 -17.27
C CYS A 132 9.51 13.26 -16.57
N GLN A 133 8.55 14.21 -16.52
CA GLN A 133 7.24 13.92 -15.97
C GLN A 133 6.66 12.72 -16.75
N PRO A 134 6.44 11.56 -16.11
CA PRO A 134 5.90 10.42 -16.82
C PRO A 134 4.50 10.78 -17.36
N PRO A 135 4.13 10.30 -18.56
CA PRO A 135 2.74 10.32 -19.02
C PRO A 135 1.80 9.84 -17.90
N THR A 136 0.56 10.33 -17.90
CA THR A 136 -0.44 9.99 -16.85
C THR A 136 -0.62 8.47 -16.66
N GLU A 137 -0.45 7.69 -17.72
CA GLU A 137 -0.47 6.22 -17.69
C GLU A 137 0.71 5.58 -16.94
N ILE A 138 1.84 6.29 -16.83
CA ILE A 138 3.09 5.84 -16.19
C ILE A 138 3.24 6.45 -14.79
N MET A 139 2.57 7.58 -14.50
CA MET A 139 2.59 8.26 -13.18
C MET A 139 1.97 7.41 -12.05
N SER A 140 1.36 6.29 -12.42
CA SER A 140 0.82 5.26 -11.55
C SER A 140 1.08 3.91 -12.19
N PRO A 141 2.29 3.34 -12.02
CA PRO A 141 2.69 2.14 -12.73
C PRO A 141 1.67 1.01 -12.49
N ARG A 142 1.23 0.33 -13.55
CA ARG A 142 0.28 -0.81 -13.46
C ARG A 142 0.82 -1.96 -12.60
N ILE A 143 2.14 -1.99 -12.38
CA ILE A 143 2.83 -2.93 -11.50
C ILE A 143 2.56 -2.65 -10.01
N THR A 144 2.00 -1.51 -9.64
CA THR A 144 1.76 -1.12 -8.25
C THR A 144 0.43 -1.66 -7.74
N LEU A 145 0.35 -1.90 -6.43
CA LEU A 145 -0.89 -2.37 -5.81
C LEU A 145 -1.95 -1.26 -5.81
N SER A 146 -3.20 -1.67 -6.02
CA SER A 146 -4.36 -0.79 -5.80
C SER A 146 -4.55 -0.53 -4.30
N ARG A 147 -5.26 0.56 -3.94
CA ARG A 147 -5.49 0.96 -2.55
C ARG A 147 -6.11 -0.15 -1.68
N ARG A 148 -7.02 -0.96 -2.24
CA ARG A 148 -7.66 -2.09 -1.55
C ARG A 148 -6.68 -3.24 -1.37
N LYS A 149 -6.00 -3.66 -2.44
CA LYS A 149 -5.00 -4.75 -2.40
C LYS A 149 -3.84 -4.44 -1.44
N ALA A 150 -3.42 -3.18 -1.35
CA ALA A 150 -2.39 -2.75 -0.42
C ALA A 150 -2.83 -2.87 1.05
N LEU A 151 -4.10 -2.53 1.35
CA LEU A 151 -4.65 -2.76 2.69
C LEU A 151 -4.72 -4.25 3.01
N ASP A 152 -5.15 -5.07 2.06
CA ASP A 152 -5.22 -6.52 2.24
C ASP A 152 -3.82 -7.11 2.45
N LYS A 153 -2.80 -6.71 1.67
CA LYS A 153 -1.38 -7.05 1.90
C LYS A 153 -0.95 -6.73 3.34
N SER A 154 -1.27 -5.54 3.83
CA SER A 154 -0.99 -5.15 5.22
C SER A 154 -1.68 -6.06 6.23
N LYS A 155 -2.96 -6.40 6.04
CA LYS A 155 -3.71 -7.31 6.92
C LYS A 155 -3.10 -8.71 6.95
N TYR A 156 -2.73 -9.25 5.80
CA TYR A 156 -2.09 -10.57 5.72
C TYR A 156 -0.75 -10.60 6.44
N ARG A 157 0.04 -9.53 6.29
CA ARG A 157 1.33 -9.38 6.97
C ARG A 157 1.19 -9.24 8.48
N ASP A 158 0.24 -8.42 8.95
CA ASP A 158 -0.09 -8.29 10.38
C ASP A 158 -0.55 -9.64 10.96
N GLY A 159 -1.41 -10.35 10.24
CA GLY A 159 -1.87 -11.70 10.59
C GLY A 159 -0.72 -12.71 10.65
N LEU A 160 0.21 -12.66 9.69
CA LEU A 160 1.38 -13.54 9.65
C LEU A 160 2.31 -13.27 10.83
N ARG A 161 2.54 -11.99 11.16
CA ARG A 161 3.31 -11.57 12.35
C ARG A 161 2.68 -12.09 13.63
N ALA A 162 1.34 -12.03 13.76
CA ALA A 162 0.63 -12.55 14.93
C ALA A 162 0.75 -14.09 15.05
N VAL A 163 0.54 -14.82 13.94
CA VAL A 163 0.64 -16.28 13.93
C VAL A 163 2.05 -16.76 14.24
N ARG A 164 3.08 -16.11 13.68
CA ARG A 164 4.49 -16.42 13.96
C ARG A 164 4.90 -16.18 15.40
N LYS A 165 4.25 -15.23 16.10
CA LYS A 165 4.45 -15.04 17.55
C LYS A 165 3.71 -16.10 18.39
N TYR A 166 2.60 -16.62 17.87
CA TYR A 166 1.75 -17.58 18.58
C TYR A 166 2.26 -19.02 18.51
N ILE A 167 2.81 -19.45 17.38
CA ILE A 167 3.31 -20.84 17.20
C ILE A 167 4.37 -21.21 18.26
N PRO A 168 5.43 -20.40 18.51
CA PRO A 168 6.44 -20.74 19.51
C PRO A 168 5.88 -20.80 20.93
N ARG A 169 4.88 -19.97 21.25
CA ARG A 169 4.20 -20.01 22.55
C ARG A 169 3.50 -21.34 22.76
N LEU A 170 2.77 -21.81 21.75
CA LEU A 170 2.12 -23.13 21.81
C LEU A 170 3.12 -24.29 21.88
N GLU A 171 4.28 -24.17 21.21
CA GLU A 171 5.33 -25.18 21.27
C GLU A 171 5.95 -25.27 22.69
N GLN A 172 6.19 -24.11 23.33
CA GLN A 172 6.64 -24.04 24.72
C GLN A 172 5.61 -24.63 25.70
N ASP A 173 4.33 -24.27 25.54
CA ASP A 173 3.26 -24.81 26.39
C ASP A 173 3.15 -26.34 26.25
N LEU A 174 3.35 -26.86 25.05
CA LEU A 174 3.36 -28.30 24.77
C LEU A 174 4.54 -28.97 25.49
N GLU A 175 5.75 -28.42 25.37
CA GLU A 175 6.95 -28.93 26.03
C GLU A 175 6.80 -28.95 27.56
N LEU A 176 6.21 -27.89 28.13
CA LEU A 176 5.94 -27.83 29.57
C LEU A 176 4.95 -28.91 30.02
N LEU A 177 3.87 -29.15 29.28
CA LEU A 177 2.93 -30.22 29.61
C LEU A 177 3.58 -31.61 29.54
N GLN A 178 4.42 -31.84 28.53
CA GLN A 178 5.15 -33.11 28.40
C GLN A 178 6.13 -33.31 29.55
N ALA A 179 6.83 -32.27 29.97
CA ALA A 179 7.72 -32.31 31.12
C ALA A 179 6.96 -32.60 32.44
N GLN A 180 5.77 -32.02 32.61
CA GLN A 180 4.92 -32.31 33.77
C GLN A 180 4.45 -33.78 33.79
N ALA A 181 3.99 -34.29 32.65
CA ALA A 181 3.58 -35.70 32.53
C ALA A 181 4.74 -36.68 32.78
N GLN A 182 5.96 -36.37 32.31
CA GLN A 182 7.14 -37.18 32.59
C GLN A 182 7.49 -37.19 34.09
N ASN A 183 7.45 -36.03 34.75
CA ASN A 183 7.70 -35.93 36.19
C ASN A 183 6.66 -36.69 37.02
N GLU A 184 5.37 -36.64 36.66
CA GLU A 184 4.31 -37.40 37.36
C GLU A 184 4.55 -38.92 37.27
N VAL A 185 4.93 -39.41 36.08
CA VAL A 185 5.22 -40.83 35.86
C VAL A 185 6.49 -41.29 36.60
N GLU A 186 7.50 -40.42 36.75
CA GLU A 186 8.70 -40.73 37.55
C GLU A 186 8.37 -40.80 39.05
N VAL A 187 7.56 -39.88 39.57
CA VAL A 187 7.12 -39.90 40.99
C VAL A 187 6.29 -41.15 41.29
N GLU A 188 5.41 -41.58 40.40
CA GLU A 188 4.61 -42.81 40.60
C GLU A 188 5.47 -44.08 40.60
N LYS A 189 6.54 -44.14 39.79
CA LYS A 189 7.47 -45.26 39.77
C LYS A 189 8.34 -45.34 41.03
N GLU A 190 8.75 -44.20 41.58
CA GLU A 190 9.48 -44.14 42.87
C GLU A 190 8.58 -44.55 44.04
N VAL A 191 7.30 -44.13 44.07
CA VAL A 191 6.37 -44.45 45.16
C VAL A 191 5.97 -45.94 45.18
N ALA A 192 5.93 -46.61 44.02
CA ALA A 192 5.73 -48.06 43.97
C ALA A 192 6.95 -48.87 44.44
N GLY A 193 8.14 -48.26 44.50
CA GLY A 193 9.38 -48.89 44.94
C GLY A 193 9.71 -48.72 46.43
N GLU A 194 9.09 -47.76 47.13
CA GLU A 194 9.57 -47.33 48.45
C GLU A 194 8.43 -47.14 49.47
N ILE A 195 8.03 -48.24 50.09
CA ILE A 195 7.44 -48.20 51.44
C ILE A 195 8.59 -47.95 52.42
N GLN A 196 8.99 -46.68 52.63
CA GLN A 196 9.36 -46.10 53.93
C GLN A 196 9.93 -44.67 53.86
N THR A 197 9.38 -43.84 54.76
CA THR A 197 9.86 -42.56 55.31
C THR A 197 9.51 -41.25 54.58
N THR A 198 8.82 -40.40 55.34
CA THR A 198 8.25 -39.10 55.01
C THR A 198 9.21 -37.94 55.31
N ASP A 199 8.85 -36.75 54.82
CA ASP A 199 9.19 -35.40 55.33
C ASP A 199 10.26 -34.53 54.64
N SER A 200 10.64 -34.76 53.38
CA SER A 200 11.52 -33.77 52.68
C SER A 200 11.12 -33.37 51.25
N LYS A 201 10.15 -34.04 50.60
CA LYS A 201 9.82 -33.79 49.17
C LYS A 201 8.88 -32.60 48.94
N SER A 202 8.13 -32.14 49.96
CA SER A 202 7.11 -31.09 49.83
C SER A 202 7.66 -29.68 49.62
N LYS A 203 8.91 -29.40 50.00
CA LYS A 203 9.49 -28.05 49.94
C LYS A 203 9.97 -27.62 48.55
N LEU A 204 10.33 -28.57 47.69
CA LEU A 204 10.82 -28.30 46.33
C LEU A 204 9.68 -28.13 45.31
N GLN A 205 8.56 -28.82 45.49
CA GLN A 205 7.39 -28.68 44.62
C GLN A 205 6.67 -27.32 44.80
N LEU A 206 6.62 -26.81 46.04
CA LEU A 206 6.07 -25.49 46.32
C LEU A 206 6.88 -24.38 45.64
N ALA A 207 8.21 -24.40 45.75
CA ALA A 207 9.09 -23.36 45.17
C ALA A 207 9.01 -23.24 43.64
N ASN A 208 8.82 -24.36 42.93
CA ASN A 208 8.64 -24.35 41.47
C ASN A 208 7.25 -23.81 41.08
N SER A 209 6.21 -24.09 41.86
CA SER A 209 4.88 -23.48 41.69
C SER A 209 4.90 -21.96 41.93
N GLU A 210 5.70 -21.50 42.89
CA GLU A 210 5.85 -20.07 43.20
C GLU A 210 6.52 -19.27 42.07
N LYS A 211 7.47 -19.89 41.37
CA LYS A 211 8.15 -19.28 40.22
C LYS A 211 7.27 -19.26 38.97
N LEU A 212 6.30 -20.18 38.87
CA LEU A 212 5.33 -20.24 37.77
C LEU A 212 4.21 -19.18 37.91
N ARG A 213 3.74 -18.89 39.12
CA ARG A 213 2.76 -17.80 39.34
C ARG A 213 3.34 -16.41 39.04
N GLU A 214 4.65 -16.23 39.22
CA GLU A 214 5.33 -14.95 38.96
C GLU A 214 5.48 -14.66 37.46
N ILE A 215 5.54 -15.71 36.62
CA ILE A 215 5.58 -15.60 35.16
C ILE A 215 4.17 -15.44 34.57
N LEU A 216 3.14 -16.04 35.19
CA LEU A 216 1.74 -15.89 34.76
C LEU A 216 1.07 -14.58 35.23
N GLY A 217 1.60 -13.89 36.23
CA GLY A 217 0.96 -12.72 36.86
C GLY A 217 1.04 -11.39 36.10
N GLY A 218 1.54 -11.37 34.86
CA GLY A 218 1.70 -10.16 34.07
C GLY A 218 0.98 -10.25 32.73
N ASN A 219 -0.35 -10.13 32.76
CA ASN A 219 -1.28 -9.71 31.69
C ASN A 219 -2.56 -10.56 31.75
N ASP A 220 -3.40 -10.26 32.74
CA ASP A 220 -4.80 -10.67 32.74
C ASP A 220 -5.61 -9.59 32.01
N GLU A 221 -5.71 -9.72 30.68
CA GLU A 221 -6.92 -9.31 29.97
C GLU A 221 -7.36 -10.52 29.14
N SER A 222 -8.27 -11.29 29.72
CA SER A 222 -9.09 -12.27 29.03
C SER A 222 -9.93 -11.56 27.96
N ILE A 223 -9.44 -11.53 26.72
CA ILE A 223 -10.27 -11.30 25.54
C ILE A 223 -10.53 -12.68 24.93
N ASP A 224 -11.65 -13.27 25.35
CA ASP A 224 -12.31 -14.33 24.58
C ASP A 224 -12.89 -13.71 23.30
N ASP A 225 -12.07 -13.56 22.27
CA ASP A 225 -12.56 -13.29 20.91
C ASP A 225 -12.38 -14.55 20.05
N ASP A 226 -13.49 -15.28 19.93
CA ASP A 226 -13.74 -16.24 18.86
C ASP A 226 -13.95 -15.48 17.54
N PRO A 227 -13.07 -15.59 16.52
CA PRO A 227 -13.33 -14.99 15.23
C PRO A 227 -13.99 -16.04 14.35
N ASN A 228 -15.25 -16.34 14.62
CA ASN A 228 -16.10 -17.11 13.72
C ASN A 228 -17.54 -16.59 13.72
N VAL A 229 -17.75 -15.45 13.07
CA VAL A 229 -19.05 -15.10 12.49
C VAL A 229 -18.83 -14.47 11.12
N ASP A 230 -18.86 -15.33 10.11
CA ASP A 230 -19.28 -14.96 8.77
C ASP A 230 -20.82 -14.99 8.76
N LEU A 231 -21.46 -13.82 8.81
CA LEU A 231 -22.80 -13.61 8.27
C LEU A 231 -22.90 -12.16 7.78
N GLY A 232 -23.03 -12.02 6.46
CA GLY A 232 -23.45 -10.77 5.84
C GLY A 232 -24.87 -10.42 6.29
N LEU A 233 -25.02 -9.22 6.82
CA LEU A 233 -26.29 -8.51 6.90
C LEU A 233 -25.99 -7.03 6.66
N GLU A 234 -26.64 -6.49 5.63
CA GLU A 234 -26.78 -5.06 5.39
C GLU A 234 -27.42 -4.43 6.64
N SER A 235 -26.76 -3.43 7.21
CA SER A 235 -27.32 -2.61 8.29
C SER A 235 -27.10 -1.15 7.90
N ASP A 236 -28.13 -0.59 7.28
CA ASP A 236 -28.33 0.85 7.17
C ASP A 236 -28.44 1.44 8.58
N SER A 237 -27.51 2.30 8.92
CA SER A 237 -27.74 3.36 9.89
C SER A 237 -26.91 4.57 9.47
N GLU A 238 -27.58 5.44 8.72
CA GLU A 238 -27.34 6.87 8.76
C GLU A 238 -27.39 7.36 10.22
N ASP A 239 -26.79 8.52 10.48
CA ASP A 239 -26.82 9.27 11.75
C ASP A 239 -25.57 9.17 12.63
N LEU A 240 -24.49 9.81 12.18
CA LEU A 240 -23.52 10.55 13.03
C LEU A 240 -22.87 11.67 12.21
N SER A 241 -23.68 12.60 11.73
CA SER A 241 -23.24 13.96 11.40
C SER A 241 -23.88 14.88 12.43
N ASP A 242 -23.11 15.36 13.40
CA ASP A 242 -23.30 16.61 14.15
C ASP A 242 -22.50 16.60 15.46
N ILE A 243 -21.16 16.60 15.34
CA ILE A 243 -20.26 16.80 16.49
C ILE A 243 -19.37 18.05 16.35
N PHE A 244 -19.61 18.87 15.32
CA PHE A 244 -18.95 20.16 15.12
C PHE A 244 -19.98 21.28 14.95
N GLU A 245 -20.86 21.43 15.93
CA GLU A 245 -21.48 22.72 16.23
C GLU A 245 -20.82 23.27 17.50
N THR A 246 -19.72 24.01 17.32
CA THR A 246 -19.22 24.91 18.36
C THR A 246 -19.79 26.30 18.10
N GLU A 247 -20.63 26.70 19.04
CA GLU A 247 -21.28 28.00 19.12
C GLU A 247 -20.28 29.16 19.20
N THR A 248 -20.71 30.22 18.55
CA THR A 248 -20.22 31.59 18.50
C THR A 248 -20.08 32.23 19.89
N GLU A 249 -18.95 32.88 20.16
CA GLU A 249 -18.93 34.09 21.00
C GLU A 249 -18.24 35.22 20.23
N ALA A 250 -18.97 36.32 20.08
CA ALA A 250 -18.51 37.57 19.52
C ALA A 250 -17.76 38.37 20.59
N ASP A 251 -16.62 38.97 20.25
CA ASP A 251 -16.48 40.44 20.33
C ASP A 251 -15.15 40.99 19.76
N SER A 252 -15.32 42.06 18.98
CA SER A 252 -14.43 43.20 18.68
C SER A 252 -13.21 43.07 17.74
N GLU A 253 -13.43 43.65 16.55
CA GLU A 253 -12.61 44.66 15.83
C GLU A 253 -11.41 44.26 14.92
N ASP A 254 -11.68 44.49 13.62
CA ASP A 254 -10.85 45.14 12.59
C ASP A 254 -9.55 44.46 12.12
N ARG A 255 -9.62 43.87 10.92
CA ARG A 255 -8.70 44.15 9.79
C ARG A 255 -9.07 43.36 8.52
N GLY A 256 -9.39 44.11 7.47
CA GLY A 256 -9.03 43.83 6.07
C GLY A 256 -9.65 42.61 5.41
N GLU A 257 -10.75 42.82 4.68
CA GLU A 257 -11.32 41.90 3.70
C GLU A 257 -10.31 41.67 2.55
N GLU A 258 -9.77 40.45 2.42
CA GLU A 258 -9.06 40.00 1.22
C GLU A 258 -10.06 39.24 0.33
N ASP A 259 -10.54 39.93 -0.71
CA ASP A 259 -11.37 39.35 -1.76
C ASP A 259 -10.63 38.21 -2.49
N LEU A 260 -11.34 37.10 -2.64
CA LEU A 260 -10.86 35.88 -3.30
C LEU A 260 -10.64 36.14 -4.80
N PHE A 261 -9.44 35.79 -5.28
CA PHE A 261 -8.92 35.90 -6.65
C PHE A 261 -9.64 35.03 -7.71
N LEU A 262 -10.97 35.03 -7.77
CA LEU A 262 -11.72 34.31 -8.81
C LEU A 262 -12.49 35.20 -9.79
N ASP A 263 -12.54 36.52 -9.55
CA ASP A 263 -13.33 37.45 -10.39
C ASP A 263 -12.54 38.22 -11.47
N ILE A 264 -11.27 37.85 -11.71
CA ILE A 264 -10.39 38.62 -12.62
C ILE A 264 -10.44 38.14 -14.09
N PHE A 265 -11.00 36.96 -14.39
CA PHE A 265 -10.90 36.40 -15.75
C PHE A 265 -12.09 36.64 -16.69
N ASP A 266 -13.20 37.23 -16.24
CA ASP A 266 -14.41 37.40 -17.06
C ASP A 266 -14.59 38.79 -17.69
N LYS A 267 -13.52 39.57 -17.84
CA LYS A 267 -13.59 40.86 -18.54
C LYS A 267 -12.50 41.04 -19.59
N PHE A 268 -12.71 40.43 -20.75
CA PHE A 268 -12.17 40.95 -22.00
C PHE A 268 -13.24 41.81 -22.70
N PRO A 269 -12.90 43.00 -23.23
CA PRO A 269 -13.84 43.81 -23.98
C PRO A 269 -14.22 43.11 -25.29
N VAL A 270 -15.53 42.98 -25.52
CA VAL A 270 -16.10 42.51 -26.78
C VAL A 270 -16.04 43.66 -27.78
N GLU A 271 -15.20 43.52 -28.81
CA GLU A 271 -15.28 44.32 -30.03
C GLU A 271 -15.41 43.39 -31.24
N THR A 272 -16.53 43.57 -31.95
CA THR A 272 -16.90 43.09 -33.30
C THR A 272 -17.44 41.66 -33.47
N ALA A 273 -18.77 41.58 -33.40
CA ALA A 273 -19.62 40.45 -33.84
C ALA A 273 -19.72 40.32 -35.37
N ARG A 274 -18.60 40.42 -36.11
CA ARG A 274 -18.63 40.35 -37.59
C ARG A 274 -17.82 39.19 -38.20
N GLU A 275 -16.93 38.57 -37.45
CA GLU A 275 -16.06 37.49 -37.95
C GLU A 275 -16.56 36.08 -37.61
N SER A 276 -17.46 35.94 -36.62
CA SER A 276 -17.92 34.63 -36.15
C SER A 276 -18.86 33.92 -37.13
N GLU A 277 -19.68 34.66 -37.87
CA GLU A 277 -20.61 34.08 -38.85
C GLU A 277 -19.87 33.50 -40.07
N GLU A 278 -18.78 34.14 -40.50
CA GLU A 278 -17.99 33.72 -41.67
C GLU A 278 -17.24 32.39 -41.42
N PHE A 279 -16.83 32.15 -40.18
CA PHE A 279 -16.14 30.92 -39.79
C PHE A 279 -17.10 29.72 -39.65
N GLU A 280 -18.32 29.98 -39.17
CA GLU A 280 -19.35 28.95 -39.01
C GLU A 280 -19.95 28.53 -40.36
N ASP A 281 -20.13 29.49 -41.28
CA ASP A 281 -20.50 29.21 -42.67
C ASP A 281 -19.41 28.44 -43.43
N HIS A 282 -18.13 28.74 -43.17
CA HIS A 282 -17.00 28.01 -43.76
C HIS A 282 -16.96 26.54 -43.29
N LEU A 283 -17.21 26.28 -42.00
CA LEU A 283 -17.31 24.91 -41.47
C LEU A 283 -18.51 24.16 -42.04
N CYS A 284 -19.64 24.85 -42.22
CA CYS A 284 -20.83 24.28 -42.87
C CYS A 284 -20.60 23.98 -44.36
N GLN A 285 -19.77 24.78 -45.05
CA GLN A 285 -19.40 24.57 -46.45
C GLN A 285 -18.50 23.34 -46.63
N ILE A 286 -17.48 23.17 -45.79
CA ILE A 286 -16.60 21.99 -45.80
C ILE A 286 -17.39 20.68 -45.63
N SER A 287 -18.39 20.68 -44.74
CA SER A 287 -19.22 19.49 -44.52
C SER A 287 -20.18 19.18 -45.69
N ARG A 288 -20.56 20.17 -46.50
CA ARG A 288 -21.37 19.97 -47.71
C ARG A 288 -20.51 19.43 -48.86
N ASP A 289 -19.28 19.90 -48.98
CA ASP A 289 -18.35 19.45 -50.02
C ASP A 289 -17.90 17.99 -49.78
N SER A 290 -17.83 17.54 -48.52
CA SER A 290 -17.55 16.14 -48.18
C SER A 290 -18.67 15.15 -48.54
N ARG A 291 -19.91 15.61 -48.74
CA ARG A 291 -21.05 14.75 -49.12
C ARG A 291 -21.22 14.60 -50.63
N ASN A 292 -20.63 15.49 -51.43
CA ASN A 292 -20.80 15.50 -52.88
C ASN A 292 -19.68 14.79 -53.67
N VAL A 293 -18.70 14.21 -52.98
CA VAL A 293 -17.68 13.37 -53.63
C VAL A 293 -18.32 12.03 -54.02
N LYS A 294 -18.71 11.93 -55.30
CA LYS A 294 -19.09 10.65 -55.94
C LYS A 294 -18.03 9.59 -55.64
N PRO A 295 -18.41 8.33 -55.36
CA PRO A 295 -17.43 7.28 -55.15
C PRO A 295 -16.73 7.01 -56.49
N LEU A 296 -15.53 7.54 -56.67
CA LEU A 296 -14.69 7.21 -57.81
C LEU A 296 -14.20 5.77 -57.61
N SER A 297 -14.87 4.88 -58.32
CA SER A 297 -14.44 3.53 -58.54
C SER A 297 -13.07 3.52 -59.23
N LYS A 298 -12.20 2.62 -58.75
CA LYS A 298 -10.96 2.14 -59.40
C LYS A 298 -9.90 3.22 -59.66
N ASN A 299 -8.84 3.20 -58.88
CA ASN A 299 -7.58 2.54 -59.25
C ASN A 299 -6.62 2.65 -58.07
N ALA A 300 -5.90 1.54 -57.81
CA ALA A 300 -4.71 1.54 -56.98
C ALA A 300 -3.64 2.44 -57.64
N ASP A 301 -2.72 2.93 -56.82
CA ASP A 301 -1.49 3.66 -57.18
C ASP A 301 -1.58 5.19 -57.12
N SER A 302 -1.74 5.72 -55.91
CA SER A 302 -1.16 7.01 -55.52
C SER A 302 0.14 6.74 -54.74
N PRO A 303 1.29 7.39 -55.07
CA PRO A 303 2.61 6.96 -54.58
C PRO A 303 2.96 7.42 -53.15
N ASP A 304 2.07 8.10 -52.44
CA ASP A 304 2.40 8.85 -51.22
C ASP A 304 1.81 8.27 -49.93
N LEU A 305 1.50 6.95 -49.92
CA LEU A 305 0.99 6.27 -48.73
C LEU A 305 2.05 5.32 -48.17
N ASP A 306 2.47 5.60 -46.93
CA ASP A 306 3.42 4.80 -46.17
C ASP A 306 2.87 3.39 -45.90
N GLU A 307 3.76 2.43 -45.63
CA GLU A 307 3.39 1.03 -45.40
C GLU A 307 2.36 0.87 -44.27
N VAL A 308 2.42 1.76 -43.28
CA VAL A 308 1.48 1.80 -42.15
C VAL A 308 0.08 2.22 -42.62
N ASP A 309 -0.04 3.24 -43.48
CA ASP A 309 -1.33 3.70 -44.00
C ASP A 309 -1.99 2.63 -44.87
N ARG A 310 -1.19 1.88 -45.63
CA ARG A 310 -1.67 0.73 -46.41
C ARG A 310 -2.20 -0.38 -45.51
N LEU A 311 -1.53 -0.65 -44.39
CA LEU A 311 -1.96 -1.65 -43.42
C LEU A 311 -3.30 -1.28 -42.76
N PHE A 312 -3.47 0.00 -42.38
CA PHE A 312 -4.73 0.49 -41.80
C PHE A 312 -5.90 0.41 -42.77
N LEU A 313 -5.69 0.79 -44.03
CA LEU A 313 -6.73 0.66 -45.07
C LEU A 313 -7.11 -0.80 -45.34
N HIS A 314 -6.13 -1.70 -45.35
CA HIS A 314 -6.38 -3.12 -45.54
C HIS A 314 -7.19 -3.72 -44.38
N ALA A 315 -6.84 -3.38 -43.14
CA ALA A 315 -7.56 -3.82 -41.94
C ALA A 315 -9.01 -3.30 -41.90
N ALA A 316 -9.23 -2.03 -42.26
CA ALA A 316 -10.57 -1.45 -42.34
C ALA A 316 -11.45 -2.13 -43.40
N SER A 317 -10.87 -2.58 -44.52
CA SER A 317 -11.60 -3.34 -45.55
C SER A 317 -12.06 -4.71 -45.06
N GLN A 318 -11.25 -5.39 -44.22
CA GLN A 318 -11.57 -6.70 -43.67
C GLN A 318 -12.68 -6.63 -42.62
N LEU A 319 -12.70 -5.56 -41.81
CA LEU A 319 -13.79 -5.31 -40.86
C LEU A 319 -15.14 -5.07 -41.56
N LYS A 320 -15.14 -4.43 -42.74
CA LYS A 320 -16.37 -4.26 -43.54
C LYS A 320 -16.87 -5.56 -44.19
N ARG A 321 -15.98 -6.53 -44.46
CA ARG A 321 -16.38 -7.86 -44.97
C ARG A 321 -16.94 -8.78 -43.88
N SER A 322 -16.54 -8.60 -42.62
CA SER A 322 -17.04 -9.39 -41.49
C SER A 322 -18.46 -9.01 -41.02
N ARG A 323 -19.04 -7.92 -41.54
CA ARG A 323 -20.37 -7.42 -41.15
C ARG A 323 -21.46 -7.65 -42.22
N ARG A 324 -21.29 -8.62 -43.12
CA ARG A 324 -22.33 -9.05 -44.06
C ARG A 324 -22.65 -10.52 -43.90
#